data_AF-A0A6B3HJM0-F1
#
_entry.id   AF-A0A6B3HJM0-F1
#
_cell.length_a   1.000
_cell.length_b   1.000
_cell.length_c   1.000
_cell.angle_alpha   90.00
_cell.angle_beta   90.00
_cell.angle_gamma   90.00
#
_symmetry.space_group_name_H-M   'P 1'
#
loop_
_entity.id
_entity.type
_entity.pdbx_description
1 polymer ?
#
loop_
_entity_poly.entity_id
_entity_poly.type
_entity_poly.pdbx_seq_one_letter_code
_entity_poly.pdbx_strand_id
1 'polypeptide(L)'
;ADFLTAVTARFDEVADQVDAETKELLAADRAPTWEGWAAVERISEEYGIHDVNLVKPGVGETTRVLLRRVPWKILAKRGAGADLQHIRLLAEQRGVPVEEVDDLPYSCVGLIHPRFTRGATGADGKAVQGA
;
A
#
# COMPACT_ATOMS: atom_id res chain seq x y z
N ALA A 1 -1.07 -18.87 24.42
CA ALA A 1 -1.93 -19.95 23.89
C ALA A 1 -3.24 -19.36 23.35
N ASP A 2 -3.86 -18.45 24.11
CA ASP A 2 -5.21 -17.94 23.87
C ASP A 2 -5.42 -17.20 22.54
N PHE A 3 -4.41 -16.48 22.02
CA PHE A 3 -4.53 -15.78 20.74
C PHE A 3 -4.78 -16.73 19.57
N LEU A 4 -3.99 -17.80 19.45
CA LEU A 4 -4.15 -18.77 18.37
C LEU A 4 -5.49 -19.48 18.50
N THR A 5 -5.87 -19.89 19.71
CA THR A 5 -7.17 -20.50 19.99
C THR A 5 -8.33 -19.60 19.57
N ALA A 6 -8.28 -18.29 19.90
CA ALA A 6 -9.32 -17.34 19.53
C ALA A 6 -9.45 -17.15 18.01
N VAL A 7 -8.33 -17.16 17.27
CA VAL A 7 -8.31 -17.08 15.81
C VAL A 7 -8.82 -18.37 15.18
N THR A 8 -8.30 -19.53 15.59
CA THR A 8 -8.66 -20.83 15.00
C THR A 8 -10.11 -21.21 15.27
N ALA A 9 -10.70 -20.74 16.38
CA ALA A 9 -12.12 -20.95 16.68
C ALA A 9 -13.07 -20.31 15.65
N ARG A 10 -12.57 -19.39 14.79
CA ARG A 10 -13.35 -18.76 13.72
C ARG A 10 -13.33 -19.52 12.40
N PHE A 11 -12.48 -20.53 12.25
CA PHE A 11 -12.29 -21.20 10.95
C PHE A 11 -13.51 -22.01 10.54
N ASP A 12 -14.14 -22.70 11.49
CA ASP A 12 -15.36 -23.47 11.22
C ASP A 12 -16.54 -22.56 10.82
N GLU A 13 -16.55 -21.28 11.24
CA GLU A 13 -17.59 -20.31 10.88
C GLU A 13 -17.62 -20.00 9.38
N VAL A 14 -16.50 -20.20 8.66
CA VAL A 14 -16.35 -19.84 7.23
C VAL A 14 -16.02 -21.03 6.33
N ALA A 15 -15.94 -22.25 6.88
CA ALA A 15 -15.46 -23.43 6.15
C ALA A 15 -16.26 -23.72 4.87
N ASP A 16 -17.60 -23.76 4.97
CA ASP A 16 -18.47 -24.03 3.82
C ASP A 16 -18.38 -22.94 2.74
N GLN A 17 -18.24 -21.67 3.16
CA GLN A 17 -18.06 -20.55 2.24
C GLN A 17 -16.72 -20.67 1.49
N VAL A 18 -15.65 -20.96 2.22
CA VAL A 18 -14.31 -21.17 1.63
C VAL A 18 -14.33 -22.33 0.63
N ASP A 19 -14.99 -23.44 0.98
CA ASP A 19 -15.09 -24.62 0.11
C ASP A 19 -15.83 -24.34 -1.20
N ALA A 20 -16.84 -23.46 -1.17
CA ALA A 20 -17.57 -23.02 -2.36
C ALA A 20 -16.71 -22.06 -3.21
N GLU A 21 -16.23 -20.97 -2.61
CA GLU A 21 -15.47 -19.93 -3.30
C GLU A 21 -14.15 -20.46 -3.87
N THR A 22 -13.47 -21.36 -3.17
CA THR A 22 -12.21 -21.96 -3.64
C THR A 22 -12.40 -22.72 -4.95
N LYS A 23 -13.51 -23.45 -5.11
CA LYS A 23 -13.80 -24.19 -6.35
C LYS A 23 -14.01 -23.24 -7.52
N GLU A 24 -14.74 -22.15 -7.30
CA GLU A 24 -14.97 -21.11 -8.31
C GLU A 24 -13.66 -20.42 -8.70
N LEU A 25 -12.84 -20.02 -7.73
CA LEU A 25 -11.56 -19.37 -7.95
C LEU A 25 -10.55 -20.28 -8.68
N LEU A 26 -10.59 -21.59 -8.42
CA LEU A 26 -9.74 -22.56 -9.13
C LEU A 26 -10.18 -22.77 -10.58
N ALA A 27 -11.46 -22.62 -10.89
CA ALA A 27 -12.01 -22.72 -12.24
C ALA A 27 -11.88 -21.42 -13.05
N ALA A 28 -11.65 -20.28 -12.39
CA ALA A 28 -11.49 -18.98 -13.03
C ALA A 28 -10.20 -18.89 -13.86
N ASP A 29 -10.17 -17.94 -14.80
CA ASP A 29 -8.95 -17.58 -15.51
C ASP A 29 -7.96 -16.94 -14.54
N ARG A 30 -6.76 -17.52 -14.49
CA ARG A 30 -5.65 -17.09 -13.62
C ARG A 30 -4.45 -16.64 -14.44
N ALA A 31 -4.64 -16.35 -15.73
CA ALA A 31 -3.60 -15.74 -16.55
C ALA A 31 -3.15 -14.41 -15.91
N PRO A 32 -1.84 -14.21 -15.73
CA PRO A 32 -1.33 -12.96 -15.14
C PRO A 32 -1.65 -11.79 -16.06
N THR A 33 -2.29 -10.75 -15.51
CA THR A 33 -2.66 -9.54 -16.26
C THR A 33 -1.51 -8.56 -16.46
N TRP A 34 -0.49 -8.62 -15.60
CA TRP A 34 0.66 -7.69 -15.56
C TRP A 34 0.30 -6.21 -15.34
N GLU A 35 -0.96 -5.90 -15.02
CA GLU A 35 -1.46 -4.54 -14.83
C GLU A 35 -0.72 -3.77 -13.73
N GLY A 36 -0.32 -4.46 -12.66
CA GLY A 36 0.42 -3.89 -11.55
C GLY A 36 1.81 -3.43 -11.97
N TRP A 37 2.51 -4.23 -12.78
CA TRP A 37 3.82 -3.87 -13.31
C TRP A 37 3.72 -2.66 -14.26
N ALA A 38 2.78 -2.70 -15.21
CA ALA A 38 2.55 -1.60 -16.13
C ALA A 38 2.18 -0.29 -15.41
N ALA A 39 1.43 -0.37 -14.31
CA ALA A 39 1.13 0.79 -13.48
C ALA A 39 2.37 1.34 -12.77
N VAL A 40 3.25 0.47 -12.25
CA VAL A 40 4.51 0.89 -11.62
C VAL A 40 5.42 1.62 -12.63
N GLU A 41 5.55 1.09 -13.84
CA GLU A 41 6.32 1.72 -14.92
C GLU A 41 5.73 3.09 -15.29
N ARG A 42 4.42 3.14 -15.53
CA ARG A 42 3.70 4.39 -15.87
C ARG A 42 3.89 5.45 -14.79
N ILE A 43 3.68 5.10 -13.52
CA ILE A 43 3.83 6.02 -12.38
C ILE A 43 5.28 6.49 -12.25
N SER A 44 6.26 5.60 -12.44
CA SER A 44 7.67 5.99 -12.39
C SER A 44 8.00 7.08 -13.42
N GLU A 45 7.48 6.96 -14.64
CA GLU A 45 7.68 7.95 -15.70
C GLU A 45 6.89 9.24 -15.48
N GLU A 46 5.59 9.14 -15.20
CA GLU A 46 4.68 10.28 -15.03
C GLU A 46 5.16 11.25 -13.93
N TYR A 47 5.72 10.70 -12.85
CA TYR A 47 6.19 11.46 -11.70
C TYR A 47 7.69 11.79 -11.77
N GLY A 48 8.37 11.51 -12.89
CA GLY A 48 9.79 11.84 -13.10
C GLY A 48 10.75 11.11 -12.16
N ILE A 49 10.36 9.94 -11.65
CA ILE A 49 11.14 9.14 -10.72
C ILE A 49 12.21 8.33 -11.46
N HIS A 50 11.88 7.80 -12.64
CA HIS A 50 12.75 7.01 -13.52
C HIS A 50 13.48 5.84 -12.82
N ASP A 51 12.89 5.32 -11.74
CA ASP A 51 13.34 4.11 -11.03
C ASP A 51 12.13 3.46 -10.35
N VAL A 52 11.71 2.32 -10.88
CA VAL A 52 10.57 1.53 -10.37
C VAL A 52 10.79 1.09 -8.91
N ASN A 53 12.03 0.98 -8.43
CA ASN A 53 12.33 0.63 -7.04
C ASN A 53 11.96 1.74 -6.06
N LEU A 54 11.67 2.96 -6.54
CA LEU A 54 11.22 4.08 -5.72
C LEU A 54 9.69 4.22 -5.72
N VAL A 55 8.99 3.40 -6.50
CA VAL A 55 7.55 3.21 -6.45
C VAL A 55 7.23 2.06 -5.49
N LYS A 56 6.33 2.27 -4.53
CA LYS A 56 6.05 1.32 -3.44
C LYS A 56 4.58 0.89 -3.52
N PRO A 57 4.26 -0.12 -4.35
CA PRO A 57 2.88 -0.52 -4.58
C PRO A 57 2.28 -1.21 -3.36
N GLY A 58 1.05 -0.83 -3.04
CA GLY A 58 0.23 -1.48 -2.03
C GLY A 58 0.39 -0.92 -0.62
N VAL A 59 -0.55 -1.35 0.23
CA VAL A 59 -0.72 -0.87 1.60
C VAL A 59 0.48 -1.23 2.47
N GLY A 60 0.95 -2.49 2.41
CA GLY A 60 2.04 -2.97 3.26
C GLY A 60 3.35 -2.24 3.00
N GLU A 61 3.73 -2.06 1.74
CA GLU A 61 4.96 -1.34 1.38
C GLU A 61 4.89 0.14 1.74
N THR A 62 3.76 0.79 1.45
CA THR A 62 3.54 2.21 1.79
C THR A 62 3.58 2.43 3.29
N THR A 63 2.99 1.51 4.07
CA THR A 63 3.06 1.54 5.54
C THR A 63 4.52 1.43 6.01
N ARG A 64 5.27 0.44 5.50
CA ARG A 64 6.67 0.24 5.85
C ARG A 64 7.54 1.46 5.51
N VAL A 65 7.25 2.13 4.40
CA VAL A 65 7.89 3.39 4.00
C VAL A 65 7.61 4.46 5.04
N LEU A 66 6.35 4.76 5.33
CA LEU A 66 5.96 5.77 6.32
C LEU A 66 6.57 5.47 7.70
N LEU A 67 6.60 4.21 8.12
CA LEU A 67 7.19 3.84 9.42
C LEU A 67 8.70 4.06 9.53
N ARG A 68 9.43 4.25 8.41
CA ARG A 68 10.90 4.32 8.41
C ARG A 68 11.48 5.57 7.75
N ARG A 69 10.68 6.29 6.97
CA ARG A 69 11.07 7.45 6.16
C ARG A 69 9.86 8.33 5.85
N VAL A 70 10.10 9.51 5.28
CA VAL A 70 9.05 10.42 4.84
C VAL A 70 8.99 10.40 3.31
N PRO A 71 8.09 9.61 2.68
CA PRO A 71 7.94 9.59 1.23
C PRO A 71 7.53 10.96 0.70
N TRP A 72 7.76 11.17 -0.59
CA TRP A 72 7.41 12.44 -1.24
C TRP A 72 5.89 12.64 -1.31
N LYS A 73 5.15 11.60 -1.72
CA LYS A 73 3.69 11.59 -1.76
C LYS A 73 3.14 10.17 -1.75
N ILE A 74 1.83 10.05 -1.58
CA ILE A 74 1.09 8.79 -1.67
C ILE A 74 -0.05 8.96 -2.68
N LEU A 75 -0.16 8.04 -3.62
CA LEU A 75 -1.33 7.91 -4.47
C LEU A 75 -2.31 6.94 -3.79
N ALA A 76 -3.55 7.35 -3.61
CA ALA A 76 -4.61 6.55 -3.02
C ALA A 76 -5.67 6.26 -4.08
N LYS A 77 -6.05 4.98 -4.24
CA LYS A 77 -7.14 4.62 -5.11
C LYS A 77 -8.44 5.20 -4.57
N ARG A 78 -9.17 5.92 -5.43
CA ARG A 78 -10.49 6.44 -5.09
C ARG A 78 -11.41 5.29 -4.63
N GLY A 79 -12.09 5.50 -3.51
CA GLY A 79 -13.01 4.50 -2.96
C GLY A 79 -12.35 3.32 -2.21
N ALA A 80 -11.03 3.29 -2.01
CA ALA A 80 -10.36 2.23 -1.25
C ALA A 80 -10.76 2.15 0.25
N GLY A 81 -11.52 3.12 0.76
CA GLY A 81 -12.24 3.00 2.02
C GLY A 81 -11.35 2.80 3.25
N ALA A 82 -11.77 1.88 4.12
CA ALA A 82 -11.18 1.64 5.45
C ALA A 82 -9.73 1.16 5.41
N ASP A 83 -9.33 0.48 4.34
CA ASP A 83 -7.98 -0.09 4.17
C ASP A 83 -6.87 0.96 4.15
N LEU A 84 -7.21 2.23 3.94
CA LEU A 84 -6.26 3.35 3.92
C LEU A 84 -6.31 4.22 5.19
N GLN A 85 -7.10 3.88 6.21
CA GLN A 85 -7.21 4.72 7.41
C GLN A 85 -5.86 4.92 8.10
N HIS A 86 -5.08 3.85 8.32
CA HIS A 86 -3.76 3.97 8.94
C HIS A 86 -2.76 4.69 8.02
N ILE A 87 -2.89 4.55 6.70
CA ILE A 87 -2.05 5.28 5.74
C ILE A 87 -2.28 6.78 5.87
N ARG A 88 -3.56 7.22 5.86
CA ARG A 88 -3.92 8.64 5.99
C ARG A 88 -3.44 9.22 7.31
N LEU A 89 -3.63 8.49 8.41
CA LEU A 89 -3.14 8.88 9.74
C LEU A 89 -1.61 9.06 9.75
N LEU A 90 -0.85 8.08 9.25
CA LEU A 90 0.61 8.13 9.23
C LEU A 90 1.15 9.23 8.31
N ALA A 91 0.47 9.48 7.18
CA ALA A 91 0.80 10.51 6.22
C ALA A 91 0.57 11.92 6.80
N GLU A 92 -0.58 12.14 7.45
CA GLU A 92 -0.91 13.39 8.15
C GLU A 92 0.15 13.73 9.21
N GLN A 93 0.51 12.76 10.06
CA GLN A 93 1.54 12.94 11.09
C GLN A 93 2.92 13.33 10.55
N ARG A 94 3.19 13.04 9.28
CA ARG A 94 4.50 13.28 8.61
C ARG A 94 4.45 14.41 7.58
N GLY A 95 3.28 15.03 7.38
CA GLY A 95 3.07 16.03 6.34
C GLY A 95 3.26 15.48 4.92
N VAL A 96 2.99 14.20 4.70
CA VAL A 96 3.04 13.57 3.37
C VAL A 96 1.70 13.80 2.67
N PRO A 97 1.67 14.39 1.47
CA PRO A 97 0.43 14.56 0.72
C PRO A 97 -0.10 13.20 0.25
N VAL A 98 -1.41 13.01 0.40
CA VAL A 98 -2.17 11.86 -0.13
C VAL A 98 -3.08 12.36 -1.23
N GLU A 99 -2.89 11.87 -2.45
CA GLU A 99 -3.62 12.27 -3.65
C GLU A 99 -4.53 11.13 -4.12
N GLU A 100 -5.81 11.43 -4.35
CA GLU A 100 -6.75 10.41 -4.83
C GLU A 100 -6.72 10.31 -6.37
N VAL A 101 -6.49 9.10 -6.86
CA VAL A 101 -6.38 8.79 -8.29
C VAL A 101 -7.37 7.69 -8.69
N ASP A 102 -7.79 7.71 -9.95
CA ASP A 102 -8.54 6.63 -10.58
C ASP A 102 -7.61 5.53 -11.10
N ASP A 103 -8.18 4.37 -11.44
CA ASP A 103 -7.53 3.30 -12.21
C ASP A 103 -6.20 2.79 -11.66
N LEU A 104 -6.04 2.83 -10.34
CA LEU A 104 -4.93 2.21 -9.65
C LEU A 104 -5.22 0.72 -9.42
N PRO A 105 -4.36 -0.21 -9.86
CA PRO A 105 -4.52 -1.64 -9.55
C PRO A 105 -4.24 -1.94 -8.07
N TYR A 106 -3.56 -1.02 -7.37
CA TYR A 106 -3.29 -1.08 -5.94
C TYR A 106 -4.21 -0.13 -5.15
N SER A 107 -4.51 -0.44 -3.89
CA SER A 107 -5.27 0.48 -3.03
C SER A 107 -4.50 1.77 -2.75
N CYS A 108 -3.17 1.72 -2.68
CA CYS A 108 -2.32 2.91 -2.64
C CYS A 108 -0.91 2.61 -3.18
N VAL A 109 -0.15 3.66 -3.44
CA VAL A 109 1.26 3.60 -3.85
C VAL A 109 2.03 4.70 -3.14
N GLY A 110 3.08 4.34 -2.40
CA GLY A 110 4.02 5.30 -1.82
C GLY A 110 5.09 5.70 -2.84
N LEU A 111 5.32 7.01 -3.04
CA LEU A 111 6.32 7.50 -3.97
C LEU A 111 7.53 8.06 -3.21
N ILE A 112 8.70 7.56 -3.58
CA ILE A 112 9.99 8.09 -3.17
C ILE A 112 10.56 8.83 -4.38
N HIS A 113 11.01 10.05 -4.17
CA HIS A 113 11.67 10.86 -5.17
C HIS A 113 13.10 11.23 -4.74
N PRO A 114 14.14 11.05 -5.59
CA PRO A 114 15.54 11.32 -5.22
C PRO A 114 15.78 12.75 -4.74
N ARG A 115 15.06 13.72 -5.30
CA ARG A 115 15.21 15.16 -4.98
C ARG A 115 14.27 15.71 -3.91
N PHE A 116 13.17 15.01 -3.63
CA PHE A 116 12.07 15.55 -2.81
C PHE A 116 11.73 14.70 -1.58
N THR A 117 12.24 13.47 -1.51
CA THR A 117 12.11 12.63 -0.31
C THR A 117 13.01 13.19 0.76
N ARG A 118 12.43 13.50 1.92
CA ARG A 118 13.21 13.93 3.07
C ARG A 118 13.75 12.70 3.83
N GLY A 119 14.84 12.89 4.57
CA GLY A 119 15.51 11.84 5.35
C GLY A 119 14.63 11.18 6.42
N ALA A 120 15.21 10.21 7.12
CA ALA A 120 14.50 9.36 8.10
C ALA A 120 13.77 10.18 9.18
N THR A 121 12.64 9.66 9.63
CA THR A 121 11.88 10.21 10.77
C THR A 121 12.74 10.16 12.03
N GLY A 122 12.79 11.25 12.80
CA GLY A 122 13.42 11.25 14.13
C GLY A 122 12.77 10.25 15.10
N ALA A 123 13.37 10.07 16.29
CA ALA A 123 12.92 9.09 17.29
C ALA A 123 11.46 9.28 17.77
N ASP A 124 10.89 10.46 17.55
CA ASP A 124 9.51 10.81 17.86
C ASP A 124 8.50 10.47 16.74
N GLY A 125 8.99 9.99 15.59
CA GLY A 125 8.17 9.67 14.41
C GLY A 125 7.56 10.90 13.71
N LYS A 126 7.91 12.12 14.13
CA LYS A 126 7.32 13.39 13.68
C LYS A 126 8.33 14.35 13.05
N ALA A 127 9.62 14.19 13.34
CA ALA A 127 10.62 15.11 12.81
C ALA A 127 11.02 14.77 11.37
N VAL A 128 10.88 15.76 10.49
CA VAL A 128 11.60 15.81 9.21
C VAL A 128 12.64 16.92 9.30
N GLN A 129 13.91 16.56 9.54
CA GLN A 129 15.01 17.51 9.32
C GLN A 129 15.14 17.73 7.81
N GLY A 130 14.87 18.95 7.37
CA GLY A 130 14.94 19.36 5.97
C GLY A 130 16.34 19.83 5.58
N ALA A 131 16.65 19.65 4.30
CA ALA A 131 17.54 20.53 3.55
C ALA A 131 16.76 21.79 3.12
#